data_AF-A0A8C2UCG0-F1
#
_entry.id   AF-A0A8C2UCG0-F1
#
_cell.length_a   1.000
_cell.length_b   1.000
_cell.length_c   1.000
_cell.angle_alpha   90.00
_cell.angle_beta   90.00
_cell.angle_gamma   90.00
#
_symmetry.space_group_name_H-M   'P 1'
#
loop_
_entity.id
_entity.type
_entity.pdbx_description
1 polymer ?
#
loop_
_entity_poly.entity_id
_entity_poly.type
_entity_poly.pdbx_seq_one_letter_code
_entity_poly.pdbx_strand_id
1 'polypeptide(L)'
;MLIPQSEKREQQIQAFLSTCNTETVLQQIDEHMNTGEVVAFASQIRSLILDSIINEKLYEKFLKTKYFPLVKQQLMSTHRMKELVDYFASKNRTEDAAALIREYQEKYGNPNLLDKSSSDLLKMYLNGPQETCVQELSHL
;
A
#
# COMPACT_ATOMS: atom_id res chain seq x y z
N MET A 1 -1.99 -32.43 -20.77
CA MET A 1 -2.97 -31.63 -19.99
C MET A 1 -3.03 -30.23 -20.59
N LEU A 2 -4.23 -29.73 -20.92
CA LEU A 2 -4.42 -28.36 -21.38
C LEU A 2 -4.56 -27.47 -20.14
N ILE A 3 -3.62 -26.53 -19.94
CA ILE A 3 -3.71 -25.54 -18.87
C ILE A 3 -4.89 -24.61 -19.21
N PRO A 4 -5.83 -24.38 -18.28
CA PRO A 4 -6.90 -23.41 -18.47
C PRO A 4 -6.35 -22.03 -18.89
N GLN A 5 -6.98 -21.37 -19.85
CA GLN A 5 -6.51 -20.07 -20.37
C GLN A 5 -6.42 -18.98 -19.28
N SER A 6 -7.32 -19.03 -18.30
CA SER A 6 -7.29 -18.15 -17.12
C SER A 6 -6.03 -18.36 -16.31
N GLU A 7 -5.70 -19.61 -15.99
CA GLU A 7 -4.53 -19.99 -15.20
C GLU A 7 -3.22 -19.65 -15.93
N LYS A 8 -3.18 -19.87 -17.26
CA LYS A 8 -2.05 -19.49 -18.10
C LYS A 8 -1.85 -17.97 -18.13
N ARG A 9 -2.94 -17.19 -18.20
CA ARG A 9 -2.89 -15.73 -18.16
C ARG A 9 -2.35 -15.23 -16.83
N GLU A 10 -2.84 -15.79 -15.72
CA GLU A 10 -2.43 -15.41 -14.38
C GLU A 10 -0.95 -15.70 -14.14
N GLN A 11 -0.48 -16.88 -14.56
CA GLN A 11 0.95 -17.23 -14.54
C GLN A 11 1.80 -16.29 -15.40
N GLN A 12 1.32 -15.87 -16.58
CA GLN A 12 2.05 -14.92 -17.42
C GLN A 12 2.12 -13.52 -16.79
N ILE A 13 1.05 -13.06 -16.15
CA ILE A 13 1.05 -11.79 -15.42
C ILE A 13 2.03 -11.86 -14.25
N GLN A 14 2.00 -12.95 -13.48
CA GLN A 14 2.93 -13.15 -12.37
C GLN A 14 4.39 -13.25 -12.85
N ALA A 15 4.66 -14.00 -13.92
CA ALA A 15 6.00 -14.10 -14.50
C ALA A 15 6.51 -12.76 -15.03
N PHE A 16 5.63 -11.96 -15.65
CA PHE A 16 5.95 -10.61 -16.08
C PHE A 16 6.27 -9.70 -14.89
N LEU A 17 5.43 -9.68 -13.85
CA LEU A 17 5.67 -8.89 -12.63
C LEU A 17 6.97 -9.30 -11.93
N SER A 18 7.29 -10.59 -11.92
CA SER A 18 8.52 -11.14 -11.32
C SER A 18 9.79 -10.75 -12.08
N THR A 19 9.70 -10.52 -13.39
CA THR A 19 10.85 -10.19 -14.26
C THR A 19 10.97 -8.70 -14.56
N CYS A 20 9.88 -7.95 -14.41
CA CYS A 20 9.86 -6.53 -14.66
C CYS A 20 10.43 -5.72 -13.50
N ASN A 21 11.17 -4.66 -13.83
CA ASN A 21 11.47 -3.63 -12.85
C ASN A 21 10.19 -2.82 -12.59
N THR A 22 9.50 -3.16 -11.50
CA THR A 22 8.27 -2.52 -11.03
C THR A 22 8.34 -0.98 -10.97
N GLU A 23 9.51 -0.42 -10.67
CA GLU A 23 9.74 1.03 -10.67
C GLU A 23 9.70 1.63 -12.09
N THR A 24 10.33 0.96 -13.06
CA THR A 24 10.32 1.38 -14.48
C THR A 24 8.93 1.30 -15.07
N VAL A 25 8.14 0.28 -14.71
CA VAL A 25 6.76 0.17 -15.20
C VAL A 25 5.88 1.28 -14.62
N LEU A 26 6.03 1.60 -13.33
CA LEU A 26 5.35 2.76 -12.72
C LEU A 26 5.73 4.07 -13.40
N GLN A 27 7.02 4.25 -13.74
CA GLN A 27 7.49 5.41 -14.49
C GLN A 27 6.82 5.53 -15.87
N GLN A 28 6.75 4.43 -16.63
CA GLN A 28 6.13 4.46 -17.95
C GLN A 28 4.62 4.76 -17.88
N ILE A 29 3.93 4.27 -16.85
CA ILE A 29 2.50 4.59 -16.64
C ILE A 29 2.33 6.08 -16.32
N ASP A 30 3.19 6.64 -15.47
CA ASP A 30 3.17 8.06 -15.08
C ASP A 30 3.46 8.98 -16.27
N GLU A 31 4.44 8.61 -17.11
CA GLU A 31 4.90 9.40 -18.26
C GLU A 31 3.96 9.32 -19.46
N HIS A 32 3.30 8.18 -19.69
CA HIS A 32 2.61 7.92 -20.96
C HIS A 32 1.09 7.76 -20.87
N MET A 33 0.49 7.67 -19.69
CA MET A 33 -0.92 7.25 -19.56
C MET A 33 -1.85 8.29 -18.92
N ASN A 34 -1.73 9.55 -19.36
CA ASN A 34 -2.62 10.65 -18.95
C ASN A 34 -3.68 11.04 -20.00
N THR A 35 -3.82 10.28 -21.10
CA THR A 35 -4.66 10.65 -22.25
C THR A 35 -5.75 9.60 -22.55
N GLY A 36 -7.01 10.02 -22.43
CA GLY A 36 -8.16 9.38 -23.08
C GLY A 36 -8.58 7.99 -22.56
N GLU A 37 -9.05 7.14 -23.47
CA GLU A 37 -9.73 5.86 -23.19
C GLU A 37 -8.85 4.80 -22.49
N VAL A 38 -7.52 4.95 -22.52
CA VAL A 38 -6.57 4.02 -21.88
C VAL A 38 -6.31 4.31 -20.40
N VAL A 39 -6.79 5.43 -19.86
CA VAL A 39 -6.62 5.82 -18.44
C VAL A 39 -7.18 4.75 -17.48
N ALA A 40 -8.32 4.14 -17.84
CA ALA A 40 -8.92 3.09 -17.02
C ALA A 40 -8.05 1.83 -16.98
N PHE A 41 -7.39 1.49 -18.09
CA PHE A 41 -6.50 0.34 -18.17
C PHE A 41 -5.17 0.62 -17.47
N ALA A 42 -4.61 1.81 -17.67
CA ALA A 42 -3.43 2.30 -16.96
C ALA A 42 -3.59 2.24 -15.43
N SER A 43 -4.76 2.64 -14.95
CA SER A 43 -5.10 2.62 -13.52
C SER A 43 -5.17 1.20 -12.97
N GLN A 44 -5.72 0.25 -13.75
CA GLN A 44 -5.74 -1.17 -13.37
C GLN A 44 -4.32 -1.75 -13.29
N ILE A 45 -3.47 -1.47 -14.28
CA ILE A 45 -2.07 -1.92 -14.25
C ILE A 45 -1.34 -1.31 -13.05
N ARG A 46 -1.55 -0.02 -12.78
CA ARG A 46 -0.97 0.66 -11.62
C ARG A 46 -1.38 -0.01 -10.32
N SER A 47 -2.66 -0.31 -10.14
CA SER A 47 -3.15 -1.03 -8.95
C SER A 47 -2.48 -2.40 -8.81
N LEU A 48 -2.43 -3.18 -9.90
CA LEU A 48 -1.81 -4.51 -9.89
C LEU A 48 -0.33 -4.47 -9.48
N ILE A 49 0.43 -3.49 -9.98
CA ILE A 49 1.85 -3.34 -9.63
C ILE A 49 1.99 -2.94 -8.16
N LEU A 50 1.18 -1.98 -7.68
CA LEU A 50 1.19 -1.55 -6.29
C LEU A 50 0.82 -2.71 -5.35
N ASP A 51 -0.15 -3.53 -5.73
CA ASP A 51 -0.52 -4.74 -4.99
C ASP A 51 0.61 -5.78 -4.97
N SER A 52 1.34 -5.99 -6.08
CA SER A 52 2.52 -6.86 -6.12
C SER A 52 3.61 -6.37 -5.16
N ILE A 53 3.89 -5.06 -5.16
CA ILE A 53 4.88 -4.43 -4.27
C ILE A 53 4.53 -4.67 -2.80
N ILE A 54 3.24 -4.51 -2.44
CA ILE A 54 2.73 -4.74 -1.09
C ILE A 54 2.85 -6.21 -0.72
N ASN A 55 2.38 -7.12 -1.58
CA ASN A 55 2.37 -8.57 -1.33
C ASN A 55 3.78 -9.15 -1.20
N GLU A 56 4.71 -8.68 -2.02
CA GLU A 56 6.13 -9.09 -1.98
C GLU A 56 6.93 -8.33 -0.93
N LYS A 57 6.32 -7.40 -0.19
CA LYS A 57 6.95 -6.57 0.85
C LYS A 57 8.17 -5.80 0.35
N LEU A 58 8.14 -5.33 -0.89
CA LEU A 58 9.25 -4.59 -1.54
C LEU A 58 9.38 -3.14 -1.04
N TYR A 59 8.94 -2.85 0.19
CA TYR A 59 8.86 -1.50 0.74
C TYR A 59 10.21 -0.78 0.74
N GLU A 60 11.33 -1.45 1.07
CA GLU A 60 12.67 -0.83 1.08
C GLU A 60 13.06 -0.22 -0.26
N LYS A 61 12.73 -0.89 -1.36
CA LYS A 61 13.03 -0.43 -2.71
C LYS A 61 12.27 0.86 -3.02
N PHE A 62 11.02 0.95 -2.57
CA PHE A 62 10.14 2.07 -2.92
C PHE A 62 10.21 3.23 -1.94
N LEU A 63 10.66 3.04 -0.70
CA LEU A 63 10.74 4.08 0.34
C LEU A 63 11.50 5.34 -0.08
N LYS A 64 12.48 5.22 -0.98
CA LYS A 64 13.30 6.35 -1.46
C LYS A 64 12.84 6.92 -2.79
N THR A 65 11.79 6.37 -3.40
CA THR A 65 11.32 6.75 -4.73
C THR A 65 10.13 7.70 -4.62
N LYS A 66 9.87 8.45 -5.71
CA LYS A 66 8.67 9.31 -5.82
C LYS A 66 7.35 8.52 -5.80
N TYR A 67 7.39 7.20 -5.89
CA TYR A 67 6.22 6.33 -5.93
C TYR A 67 5.78 5.82 -4.55
N PHE A 68 6.58 6.03 -3.50
CA PHE A 68 6.18 5.66 -2.14
C PHE A 68 4.80 6.22 -1.72
N PRO A 69 4.44 7.48 -2.05
CA PRO A 69 3.10 7.98 -1.78
C PRO A 69 1.97 7.16 -2.42
N LEU A 70 2.20 6.60 -3.63
CA LEU A 70 1.22 5.74 -4.30
C LEU A 70 1.06 4.41 -3.57
N VAL A 71 2.16 3.82 -3.08
CA VAL A 71 2.12 2.59 -2.26
C VAL A 71 1.35 2.84 -0.97
N LYS A 72 1.61 3.96 -0.28
CA LYS A 72 0.85 4.37 0.91
C LYS A 72 -0.64 4.50 0.60
N GLN A 73 -0.99 5.17 -0.49
CA GLN A 73 -2.39 5.36 -0.90
C GLN A 73 -3.09 4.02 -1.19
N GLN A 74 -2.41 3.06 -1.83
CA GLN A 74 -2.95 1.73 -2.10
C GLN A 74 -3.20 0.94 -0.80
N LEU A 75 -2.28 1.00 0.17
CA LEU A 75 -2.46 0.38 1.47
C LEU A 75 -3.63 1.00 2.26
N MET A 76 -3.82 2.32 2.15
CA MET A 76 -4.96 3.02 2.73
C MET A 76 -6.28 2.57 2.10
N SER A 77 -6.37 2.54 0.76
CA SER A 77 -7.60 2.16 0.04
C SER A 77 -7.97 0.69 0.22
N THR A 78 -7.00 -0.18 0.47
CA THR A 78 -7.21 -1.61 0.70
C THR A 78 -7.36 -1.97 2.19
N HIS A 79 -7.32 -0.99 3.11
CA HIS A 79 -7.32 -1.20 4.57
C HIS A 79 -6.17 -2.09 5.08
N ARG A 80 -5.08 -2.20 4.31
CA ARG A 80 -3.88 -3.01 4.62
C ARG A 80 -2.77 -2.20 5.28
N MET A 81 -3.08 -0.99 5.74
CA MET A 81 -2.13 -0.05 6.36
C MET A 81 -1.29 -0.69 7.48
N LYS A 82 -1.90 -1.61 8.24
CA LYS A 82 -1.23 -2.34 9.31
C LYS A 82 0.02 -3.08 8.84
N GLU A 83 0.03 -3.61 7.61
CA GLU A 83 1.19 -4.33 7.08
C GLU A 83 2.44 -3.45 6.96
N LEU A 84 2.25 -2.18 6.59
CA LEU A 84 3.35 -1.22 6.48
C LEU A 84 3.78 -0.69 7.86
N VAL A 85 2.85 -0.53 8.79
CA VAL A 85 3.15 -0.21 10.20
C VAL A 85 3.97 -1.33 10.85
N ASP A 86 3.53 -2.58 10.69
CA ASP A 86 4.20 -3.78 11.20
C ASP A 86 5.60 -3.92 10.56
N TYR A 87 5.70 -3.64 9.26
CA TYR A 87 6.97 -3.60 8.54
C TYR A 87 7.95 -2.60 9.17
N PHE A 88 7.53 -1.35 9.40
CA PHE A 88 8.37 -0.35 10.04
C PHE A 88 8.73 -0.70 11.48
N ALA A 89 7.77 -1.22 12.27
CA ALA A 89 8.01 -1.68 13.63
C ALA A 89 9.08 -2.78 13.66
N SER A 90 9.00 -3.77 12.75
CA SER A 90 9.98 -4.86 12.65
C SER A 90 11.39 -4.39 12.30
N LYS A 91 11.52 -3.19 11.69
CA LYS A 91 12.78 -2.56 11.31
C LYS A 91 13.29 -1.54 12.34
N ASN A 92 12.67 -1.47 13.53
CA ASN A 92 12.93 -0.45 14.55
C ASN A 92 12.73 0.99 14.04
N ARG A 93 11.90 1.17 13.01
CA ARG A 93 11.56 2.47 12.41
C ARG A 93 10.27 3.02 13.01
N THR A 94 10.26 3.15 14.33
CA THR A 94 9.08 3.54 15.12
C THR A 94 8.54 4.92 14.74
N GLU A 95 9.42 5.86 14.41
CA GLU A 95 9.00 7.19 13.97
C GLU A 95 8.29 7.17 12.62
N ASP A 96 8.77 6.37 11.67
CA ASP A 96 8.11 6.21 10.36
C ASP A 96 6.75 5.52 10.50
N ALA A 97 6.67 4.51 11.38
CA ALA A 97 5.41 3.85 11.72
C ALA A 97 4.41 4.85 12.32
N ALA A 98 4.86 5.67 13.28
CA ALA A 98 4.02 6.66 13.94
C ALA A 98 3.60 7.80 13.02
N ALA A 99 4.48 8.24 12.12
CA ALA A 99 4.17 9.23 11.09
C ALA A 99 3.08 8.70 10.13
N LEU A 100 3.19 7.43 9.72
CA LEU A 100 2.19 6.79 8.85
C LEU A 100 0.81 6.68 9.51
N ILE A 101 0.77 6.31 10.79
CA ILE A 101 -0.49 6.24 11.54
C ILE A 101 -1.07 7.65 11.71
N ARG A 102 -0.26 8.68 12.01
CA ARG A 102 -0.72 10.07 12.09
C ARG A 102 -1.32 10.56 10.76
N GLU A 103 -0.61 10.33 9.65
CA GLU A 103 -1.09 10.68 8.30
C GLU A 103 -2.44 9.99 7.98
N TYR A 104 -2.61 8.73 8.39
CA TYR A 104 -3.88 8.03 8.25
C TYR A 104 -5.00 8.66 9.09
N GLN A 105 -4.71 8.98 10.35
CA GLN A 105 -5.67 9.58 11.27
C GLN A 105 -6.07 11.00 10.87
N GLU A 106 -5.14 11.79 10.33
CA GLU A 106 -5.44 13.10 9.75
C GLU A 106 -6.41 13.00 8.57
N LYS A 107 -6.28 11.94 7.75
CA LYS A 107 -7.06 11.77 6.52
C LYS A 107 -8.41 11.10 6.73
N TYR A 108 -8.53 10.19 7.69
CA TYR A 108 -9.73 9.34 7.89
C TYR A 108 -10.35 9.45 9.30
N GLY A 109 -9.72 10.17 10.23
CA GLY A 109 -10.32 10.63 11.49
C GLY A 109 -9.97 9.85 12.76
N ASN A 110 -9.24 10.52 13.67
CA ASN A 110 -9.58 10.80 15.08
C ASN A 110 -8.47 11.72 15.66
N PRO A 111 -8.71 13.03 15.86
CA PRO A 111 -7.65 13.99 16.22
C PRO A 111 -6.99 13.72 17.59
N ASN A 112 -7.58 12.86 18.42
CA ASN A 112 -7.09 12.51 19.77
C ASN A 112 -5.76 11.74 19.81
N LEU A 113 -5.19 11.38 18.66
CA LEU A 113 -3.93 10.63 18.58
C LEU A 113 -2.72 11.48 18.15
N LEU A 114 -2.91 12.76 17.80
CA LEU A 114 -1.82 13.65 17.36
C LEU A 114 -0.83 14.01 18.48
N ASP A 115 -1.31 14.11 19.72
CA ASP A 115 -0.50 14.51 20.89
C ASP A 115 0.24 13.34 21.57
N LYS A 116 0.11 12.12 21.05
CA LYS A 116 0.71 10.93 21.68
C LYS A 116 2.14 10.69 21.19
N SER A 117 2.99 10.16 22.07
CA SER A 117 4.35 9.77 21.70
C SER A 117 4.34 8.66 20.64
N SER A 118 5.36 8.62 19.77
CA SER A 118 5.46 7.62 18.69
C SER A 118 5.40 6.18 19.20
N SER A 119 5.95 5.91 20.39
CA SER A 119 5.92 4.59 21.05
C SER A 119 4.53 4.24 21.57
N ASP A 120 3.85 5.17 22.24
CA ASP A 120 2.50 4.94 22.77
C ASP A 120 1.48 4.78 21.64
N LEU A 121 1.66 5.55 20.58
CA LEU A 121 0.83 5.51 19.39
C LEU A 121 0.99 4.16 18.66
N LEU A 122 2.22 3.68 18.48
CA LEU A 122 2.47 2.36 17.90
C LEU A 122 1.90 1.25 18.79
N LYS A 123 2.07 1.33 20.12
CA LYS A 123 1.47 0.35 21.06
C LYS A 123 -0.05 0.34 20.98
N MET A 124 -0.71 1.49 20.89
CA MET A 124 -2.15 1.56 20.72
C MET A 124 -2.60 0.95 19.41
N TYR A 125 -1.88 1.19 18.33
CA TYR A 125 -2.23 0.66 17.01
C TYR A 125 -2.01 -0.86 16.92
N LEU A 126 -0.96 -1.39 17.56
CA LEU A 126 -0.65 -2.82 17.57
C LEU A 126 -1.48 -3.62 18.57
N ASN A 127 -1.81 -3.04 19.73
CA ASN A 127 -2.52 -3.73 20.82
C ASN A 127 -4.02 -3.38 20.93
N GLY A 128 -4.48 -2.37 20.19
CA GLY A 128 -5.90 -2.02 20.15
C GLY A 128 -6.71 -3.15 19.51
N PRO A 129 -7.99 -3.35 19.91
CA PRO A 129 -8.91 -4.19 19.16
C PRO A 129 -8.82 -3.81 17.67
N GLN A 130 -8.71 -4.80 16.77
CA GLN A 130 -8.76 -4.60 15.30
C GLN A 130 -9.94 -3.72 14.88
N GLU A 131 -10.94 -3.73 15.75
CA GLU A 131 -12.19 -3.02 15.75
C GLU A 131 -12.06 -1.52 16.10
N THR A 132 -11.24 -1.07 17.04
CA THR A 132 -11.22 0.37 17.41
C THR A 132 -10.53 1.33 16.42
N CYS A 133 -9.81 0.83 15.42
CA CYS A 133 -9.29 1.67 14.32
C CYS A 133 -10.08 1.53 13.02
N VAL A 134 -11.07 0.63 12.95
CA VAL A 134 -11.82 0.32 11.71
C VAL A 134 -13.34 0.27 11.93
N GLN A 135 -13.87 0.07 13.15
CA GLN A 135 -15.31 -0.13 13.41
C GLN A 135 -16.16 1.13 13.55
N GLU A 136 -15.58 2.33 13.71
CA GLU A 136 -16.36 3.56 13.57
C GLU A 136 -16.63 3.90 12.08
N LEU A 137 -16.67 2.89 11.20
CA LEU A 137 -16.95 3.04 9.76
C LEU A 137 -18.03 2.07 9.26
N SER A 138 -18.67 1.29 10.13
CA SER A 138 -19.86 0.48 9.77
C SER A 138 -21.20 1.22 9.96
N HIS A 139 -21.19 2.50 10.33
CA HIS A 139 -22.39 3.28 10.62
C HIS A 139 -22.47 4.66 9.93
N LEU A 140 -21.92 4.79 8.72
CA LEU A 140 -22.20 5.91 7.80
C LEU A 140 -22.30 5.44 6.35
#